data_AF-A0A964RTI1-F1
#
_entry.id   AF-A0A964RTI1-F1
#
_cell.length_a   1.000
_cell.length_b   1.000
_cell.length_c   1.000
_cell.angle_alpha   90.00
_cell.angle_beta   90.00
_cell.angle_gamma   90.00
#
_symmetry.space_group_name_H-M   'P 1'
#
loop_
_entity.id
_entity.type
_entity.pdbx_description
1 polymer ?
#
loop_
_entity_poly.entity_id
_entity_poly.type
_entity_poly.pdbx_seq_one_letter_code
_entity_poly.pdbx_strand_id
1 'polypeptide(L)'
;MTPTQHNNHSIKTVKFFIYAVILCFYSLNSAQIIAQTNQATQVKSLTVKGKITDTDGMPLPGAAIINTTTKASVNTNIDGEFTIESAINDMLEISFLGMKSQNVTVTGLDTIEIALTDSGTAGNTNLAAYPAQAKATATNKPLKFNMPDANFFSNLMYYVSTKVKE
;
A
#
# COMPACT_ATOMS: atom_id res chain seq x y z
N MET A 1 4.50 -85.53 15.38
CA MET A 1 3.98 -84.16 15.52
C MET A 1 5.18 -83.23 15.57
N THR A 2 5.63 -82.73 14.42
CA THR A 2 6.77 -81.80 14.33
C THR A 2 6.24 -80.36 14.37
N PRO A 3 6.87 -79.46 15.14
CA PRO A 3 6.36 -78.11 15.31
C PRO A 3 6.59 -77.32 14.02
N THR A 4 5.54 -76.65 13.56
CA THR A 4 5.48 -75.77 12.41
C THR A 4 6.46 -74.60 12.55
N GLN A 5 7.58 -74.67 11.83
CA GLN A 5 8.50 -73.56 11.59
C GLN A 5 7.86 -72.55 10.62
N HIS A 6 6.88 -71.78 11.11
CA HIS A 6 6.30 -70.70 10.33
C HIS A 6 5.86 -69.57 11.26
N ASN A 7 6.66 -68.48 11.34
CA ASN A 7 6.20 -67.09 11.54
C ASN A 7 7.32 -66.10 11.94
N ASN A 8 8.48 -66.56 12.43
CA ASN A 8 9.44 -65.64 13.06
C ASN A 8 10.22 -64.75 12.07
N HIS A 9 10.40 -65.16 10.82
CA HIS A 9 11.08 -64.33 9.81
C HIS A 9 10.17 -63.20 9.28
N SER A 10 8.90 -63.50 8.96
CA SER A 10 7.94 -62.50 8.48
C SER A 10 7.68 -61.40 9.52
N ILE A 11 7.60 -61.75 10.81
CA ILE A 11 7.36 -60.77 11.88
C ILE A 11 8.54 -59.79 12.02
N LYS A 12 9.78 -60.25 11.83
CA LYS A 12 10.97 -59.38 11.88
C LYS A 12 11.01 -58.40 10.71
N THR A 13 10.69 -58.87 9.51
CA THR A 13 10.67 -58.03 8.30
C THR A 13 9.56 -56.98 8.35
N VAL A 14 8.38 -57.36 8.86
CA VAL A 14 7.25 -56.42 9.05
C VAL A 14 7.56 -55.38 10.11
N LYS A 15 8.15 -55.77 11.25
CA LYS A 15 8.57 -54.83 12.30
C LYS A 15 9.62 -53.83 11.77
N PHE A 16 10.60 -54.32 11.02
CA PHE A 16 11.63 -53.48 10.40
C PHE A 16 11.01 -52.44 9.45
N PHE A 17 10.02 -52.85 8.65
CA PHE A 17 9.31 -51.95 7.74
C PHE A 17 8.50 -50.88 8.49
N ILE A 18 7.82 -51.25 9.57
CA ILE A 18 7.07 -50.30 10.41
C ILE A 18 8.00 -49.29 11.08
N TYR A 19 9.15 -49.71 11.62
CA TYR A 19 10.14 -48.79 12.20
C TYR A 19 10.75 -47.85 11.16
N ALA A 20 11.01 -48.32 9.95
CA ALA A 20 11.51 -47.49 8.85
C ALA A 20 10.50 -46.42 8.42
N VAL A 21 9.21 -46.75 8.37
CA VAL A 21 8.14 -45.79 8.05
C VAL A 21 7.99 -44.74 9.15
N ILE A 22 7.98 -45.15 10.42
CA ILE A 22 7.89 -44.21 11.56
C ILE A 22 9.09 -43.26 11.59
N LEU A 23 10.31 -43.78 11.40
CA LEU A 23 11.53 -42.98 11.39
C LEU A 23 11.58 -41.99 10.20
N CYS A 24 11.03 -42.39 9.05
CA CYS A 24 10.82 -41.52 7.90
C CYS A 24 9.83 -40.39 8.23
N PHE A 25 8.68 -40.69 8.84
CA PHE A 25 7.73 -39.66 9.26
C PHE A 25 8.33 -38.62 10.22
N TYR A 26 9.24 -39.02 11.13
CA TYR A 26 9.94 -38.08 12.00
C TYR A 26 10.94 -37.16 11.25
N SER A 27 11.60 -37.65 10.19
CA SER A 27 12.57 -36.85 9.43
C SER A 27 11.93 -35.89 8.43
N LEU A 28 10.67 -36.12 8.02
CA LEU A 28 9.92 -35.18 7.16
C LEU A 28 9.47 -33.90 7.89
N ASN A 29 9.42 -33.89 9.23
CA ASN A 29 8.90 -32.76 10.01
C ASN A 29 9.91 -31.63 10.29
N SER A 30 11.22 -31.83 10.08
CA SER A 30 12.24 -30.78 10.28
C SER A 30 12.55 -29.96 9.02
N ALA A 31 12.10 -30.42 7.84
CA ALA A 31 12.47 -29.84 6.55
C ALA A 31 11.67 -28.59 6.13
N GLN A 32 10.60 -28.22 6.86
CA GLN A 32 9.76 -27.05 6.53
C GLN A 32 10.26 -25.73 7.15
N ILE A 33 11.26 -25.75 8.04
CA ILE A 33 11.60 -24.57 8.86
C ILE A 33 12.54 -23.57 8.15
N ILE A 34 13.18 -23.94 7.04
CA ILE A 34 14.25 -23.11 6.43
C ILE A 34 13.77 -22.29 5.21
N ALA A 35 12.59 -22.55 4.64
CA ALA A 35 12.16 -21.91 3.39
C ALA A 35 11.34 -20.61 3.55
N GLN A 36 11.03 -20.19 4.78
CA GLN A 36 10.00 -19.16 5.02
C GLN A 36 10.52 -17.95 5.82
N THR A 37 11.72 -17.45 5.51
CA THR A 37 12.25 -16.22 6.11
C THR A 37 12.02 -14.96 5.27
N ASN A 38 11.47 -15.08 4.06
CA ASN A 38 11.12 -13.95 3.20
C ASN A 38 9.60 -13.80 3.06
N GLN A 39 8.88 -13.69 4.17
CA GLN A 39 7.59 -13.00 4.10
C GLN A 39 7.89 -11.51 3.96
N ALA A 40 8.27 -11.10 2.75
CA ALA A 40 8.17 -9.71 2.36
C ALA A 40 6.71 -9.33 2.63
N THR A 41 6.48 -8.50 3.63
CA THR A 41 5.20 -7.83 3.84
C THR A 41 4.77 -7.33 2.47
N GLN A 42 3.71 -7.90 1.88
CA GLN A 42 3.16 -7.37 0.64
C GLN A 42 2.59 -6.00 0.99
N VAL A 43 3.44 -4.98 0.94
CA VAL A 43 3.02 -3.60 0.96
C VAL A 43 2.25 -3.44 -0.34
N LYS A 44 0.93 -3.29 -0.23
CA LYS A 44 0.04 -3.13 -1.38
C LYS A 44 0.54 -1.93 -2.19
N SER A 45 1.14 -2.19 -3.35
CA SER A 45 1.56 -1.14 -4.26
C SER A 45 0.32 -0.46 -4.84
N LEU A 46 0.33 0.87 -4.85
CA LEU A 46 -0.64 1.71 -5.51
C LEU A 46 0.03 2.33 -6.73
N THR A 47 -0.71 2.45 -7.82
CA THR A 47 -0.29 3.25 -8.97
C THR A 47 -0.64 4.70 -8.72
N VAL A 48 0.36 5.52 -8.38
CA VAL A 48 0.19 6.96 -8.19
C VAL A 48 0.36 7.65 -9.55
N LYS A 49 -0.63 8.42 -9.95
CA LYS A 49 -0.55 9.31 -11.12
C LYS A 49 -0.41 10.75 -10.65
N GLY A 50 0.12 11.61 -11.50
CA GLY A 50 0.17 13.01 -11.16
C GLY A 50 0.67 13.90 -12.26
N LYS A 51 0.67 15.21 -11.98
CA LYS A 51 1.14 16.26 -12.88
C LYS A 51 2.05 17.21 -12.12
N ILE A 52 3.15 17.60 -12.74
CA ILE A 52 4.11 18.56 -12.22
C ILE A 52 4.06 19.84 -13.05
N THR A 53 3.90 20.97 -12.37
CA THR A 53 3.87 22.30 -12.98
C THR A 53 4.83 23.26 -12.28
N ASP A 54 5.06 24.41 -12.91
CA ASP A 54 5.65 25.60 -12.27
C ASP A 54 4.58 26.36 -11.46
N THR A 55 5.02 27.35 -10.69
CA THR A 55 4.24 28.43 -10.06
C THR A 55 3.32 29.17 -11.02
N ASP A 56 3.71 29.31 -12.30
CA ASP A 56 2.88 29.90 -13.36
C ASP A 56 1.84 28.91 -13.93
N GLY A 57 1.80 27.67 -13.43
CA GLY A 57 0.90 26.62 -13.91
C GLY A 57 1.31 25.97 -15.23
N MET A 58 2.51 26.28 -15.74
CA MET A 58 3.07 25.64 -16.92
C MET A 58 3.54 24.21 -16.60
N PRO A 59 3.23 23.21 -17.43
CA PRO A 59 3.69 21.84 -17.20
C PRO A 59 5.21 21.73 -17.33
N LEU A 60 5.83 20.90 -16.49
CA LEU A 60 7.27 20.68 -16.47
C LEU A 60 7.62 19.30 -17.05
N PRO A 61 7.94 19.20 -18.35
CA PRO A 61 8.40 17.95 -18.96
C PRO A 61 9.83 17.62 -18.56
N GLY A 62 10.10 16.34 -18.29
CA GLY A 62 11.43 15.86 -17.88
C GLY A 62 11.78 16.07 -16.40
N ALA A 63 10.85 16.53 -15.56
CA ALA A 63 11.01 16.52 -14.11
C ALA A 63 11.28 15.09 -13.62
N ALA A 64 12.23 14.94 -12.70
CA ALA A 64 12.61 13.66 -12.13
C ALA A 64 11.86 13.43 -10.82
N ILE A 65 11.17 12.29 -10.73
CA ILE A 65 10.48 11.82 -9.54
C ILE A 65 11.20 10.59 -9.03
N ILE A 66 11.57 10.58 -7.75
CA ILE A 66 12.25 9.47 -7.10
C ILE A 66 11.45 9.08 -5.86
N ASN A 67 10.97 7.84 -5.79
CA ASN A 67 10.47 7.29 -4.55
C ASN A 67 11.67 6.98 -3.64
N THR A 68 11.80 7.72 -2.55
CA THR A 68 12.95 7.61 -1.63
C THR A 68 12.94 6.31 -0.83
N THR A 69 11.77 5.66 -0.66
CA THR A 69 11.60 4.36 -0.01
C THR A 69 12.00 3.22 -0.94
N THR A 70 11.39 3.12 -2.13
CA THR A 70 11.56 1.99 -3.06
C THR A 70 12.71 2.20 -4.04
N LYS A 71 13.25 3.42 -4.12
CA LYS A 71 14.24 3.87 -5.11
C LYS A 71 13.77 3.79 -6.57
N ALA A 72 12.48 3.55 -6.80
CA ALA A 72 11.89 3.68 -8.13
C ALA A 72 11.98 5.13 -8.60
N SER A 73 12.29 5.34 -9.87
CA SER A 73 12.34 6.67 -10.47
C SER A 73 11.62 6.70 -11.80
N VAL A 74 10.98 7.84 -12.08
CA VAL A 74 10.30 8.12 -13.34
C VAL A 74 10.51 9.58 -13.72
N ASN A 75 10.30 9.90 -15.00
CA ASN A 75 10.34 11.26 -15.49
C ASN A 75 8.96 11.67 -16.01
N THR A 76 8.63 12.96 -15.94
CA THR A 76 7.39 13.48 -16.53
C THR A 76 7.43 13.49 -18.06
N ASN A 77 6.26 13.32 -18.67
CA ASN A 77 6.05 13.43 -20.11
C ASN A 77 5.91 14.89 -20.58
N ILE A 78 5.56 15.11 -21.87
CA ILE A 78 5.42 16.45 -22.49
C ILE A 78 4.37 17.32 -21.78
N ASP A 79 3.32 16.69 -21.24
CA ASP A 79 2.24 17.37 -20.53
C ASP A 79 2.53 17.55 -19.02
N GLY A 80 3.73 17.17 -18.57
CA GLY A 80 4.15 17.22 -17.17
C GLY A 80 3.57 16.09 -16.32
N GLU A 81 2.96 15.07 -16.92
CA GLU A 81 2.33 13.96 -16.20
C GLU A 81 3.32 12.84 -15.91
N PHE A 82 3.10 12.12 -14.80
CA PHE A 82 3.87 10.94 -14.41
C PHE A 82 2.97 9.82 -13.87
N THR A 83 3.51 8.61 -13.85
CA THR A 83 2.90 7.45 -13.20
C THR A 83 4.01 6.65 -12.53
N ILE A 84 3.87 6.38 -11.24
CA ILE A 84 4.85 5.63 -10.44
C ILE A 84 4.14 4.65 -9.50
N GLU A 85 4.71 3.46 -9.34
CA GLU A 85 4.24 2.52 -8.32
C GLU A 85 4.82 2.91 -6.96
N SER A 86 3.96 3.09 -5.96
CA SER A 86 4.35 3.50 -4.61
C SER A 86 3.35 3.02 -3.58
N ALA A 87 3.77 2.90 -2.33
CA ALA A 87 2.91 2.54 -1.21
C ALA A 87 2.37 3.78 -0.49
N ILE A 88 1.30 3.60 0.29
CA ILE A 88 0.84 4.65 1.22
C ILE A 88 1.95 4.93 2.23
N ASN A 89 2.20 6.21 2.49
CA ASN A 89 3.30 6.77 3.30
C ASN A 89 4.68 6.76 2.66
N ASP A 90 4.82 6.35 1.40
CA ASP A 90 6.07 6.57 0.67
C ASP A 90 6.33 8.06 0.44
N MET A 91 7.61 8.43 0.40
CA MET A 91 8.02 9.80 0.12
C MET A 91 8.61 9.90 -1.28
N LEU A 92 7.97 10.70 -2.13
CA LEU A 92 8.41 11.06 -3.46
C LEU A 92 9.24 12.34 -3.37
N GLU A 93 10.46 12.31 -3.88
CA GLU A 93 11.31 13.47 -4.10
C GLU A 93 11.17 13.88 -5.57
N ILE A 94 10.79 15.14 -5.79
CA ILE A 94 10.62 15.71 -7.11
C ILE A 94 11.70 16.77 -7.31
N SER A 95 12.39 16.70 -8.45
CA SER A 95 13.43 17.64 -8.82
C SER A 95 13.37 18.01 -10.30
N PHE A 96 13.71 19.25 -10.61
CA PHE A 96 13.84 19.74 -11.98
C PHE A 96 14.96 20.78 -12.04
N LEU A 97 15.61 20.90 -13.20
CA LEU A 97 16.75 21.78 -13.36
C LEU A 97 16.35 23.25 -13.11
N GLY A 98 17.04 23.92 -12.19
CA GLY A 98 16.74 25.31 -11.81
C GLY A 98 15.66 25.46 -10.71
N MET A 99 14.94 24.38 -10.39
CA MET A 99 13.84 24.39 -9.42
C MET A 99 14.26 23.83 -8.05
N LYS A 100 13.55 24.26 -7.01
CA LYS A 100 13.73 23.73 -5.66
C LYS A 100 13.13 22.32 -5.59
N SER A 101 13.90 21.35 -5.14
CA SER A 101 13.39 19.99 -4.90
C SER A 101 12.30 20.00 -3.81
N GLN A 102 11.29 19.17 -4.00
CA GLN A 102 10.18 19.03 -3.06
C GLN A 102 9.91 17.57 -2.72
N ASN A 103 9.68 17.32 -1.44
CA ASN A 103 9.29 16.00 -0.94
C ASN A 103 7.78 15.96 -0.71
N VAL A 104 7.12 14.93 -1.23
CA VAL A 104 5.68 14.72 -1.14
C VAL A 104 5.40 13.31 -0.64
N THR A 105 4.61 13.20 0.43
CA THR A 105 4.19 11.89 0.96
C THR A 105 2.94 11.39 0.24
N VAL A 106 2.93 10.11 -0.14
CA VAL A 106 1.79 9.44 -0.76
C VAL A 106 0.73 9.16 0.31
N THR A 107 -0.39 9.88 0.27
CA THR A 107 -1.47 9.73 1.26
C THR A 107 -2.60 8.79 0.81
N GLY A 108 -2.39 8.05 -0.29
CA GLY A 108 -3.39 7.12 -0.86
C GLY A 108 -4.32 7.76 -1.90
N LEU A 109 -3.99 8.96 -2.39
CA LEU A 109 -4.64 9.54 -3.56
C LEU A 109 -4.08 8.91 -4.85
N ASP A 110 -4.98 8.58 -5.78
CA ASP A 110 -4.60 8.06 -7.11
C ASP A 110 -4.00 9.14 -8.01
N THR A 111 -4.26 10.43 -7.72
CA THR A 111 -3.80 11.56 -8.53
C THR A 111 -3.28 12.69 -7.64
N ILE A 112 -2.06 13.17 -7.93
CA ILE A 112 -1.37 14.22 -7.18
C ILE A 112 -0.92 15.33 -8.15
N GLU A 113 -1.22 16.58 -7.83
CA GLU A 113 -0.74 17.75 -8.58
C GLU A 113 0.31 18.49 -7.72
N ILE A 114 1.47 18.77 -8.30
CA ILE A 114 2.64 19.32 -7.60
C ILE A 114 3.14 20.53 -8.38
N ALA A 115 3.16 21.70 -7.74
CA ALA A 115 3.76 22.90 -8.29
C ALA A 115 5.14 23.13 -7.67
N LEU A 116 6.19 23.05 -8.49
CA LEU A 116 7.56 23.34 -8.07
C LEU A 116 7.80 24.85 -8.07
N THR A 117 8.57 25.30 -7.08
CA THR A 117 9.00 26.70 -6.96
C THR A 117 10.44 26.85 -7.41
N ASP A 118 10.76 27.98 -8.01
CA ASP A 118 12.15 28.35 -8.32
C ASP A 118 13.06 28.24 -7.09
N SER A 119 14.29 27.78 -7.32
CA SER A 119 15.31 27.64 -6.26
C SER A 119 15.67 28.96 -5.59
N GLY A 120 15.33 30.10 -6.22
CA GLY A 120 15.57 31.45 -5.70
C GLY A 120 14.53 31.98 -4.72
N THR A 121 13.37 31.32 -4.60
CA THR A 121 12.24 31.84 -3.81
C THR A 121 12.04 31.00 -2.55
N ALA A 122 12.34 31.57 -1.38
CA ALA A 122 12.23 30.90 -0.08
C ALA A 122 10.76 30.67 0.32
N GLY A 123 10.13 29.64 -0.23
CA GLY A 123 8.77 29.19 0.12
C GLY A 123 8.80 27.97 1.06
N ASN A 124 8.28 28.16 2.26
CA ASN A 124 7.98 27.14 3.27
C ASN A 124 6.64 26.44 2.94
N THR A 125 6.61 25.58 1.94
CA THR A 125 5.35 24.94 1.56
C THR A 125 5.17 23.60 2.26
N ASN A 126 4.51 23.64 3.43
CA ASN A 126 3.69 22.51 3.87
C ASN A 126 2.55 22.36 2.86
N LEU A 127 2.83 21.74 1.71
CA LEU A 127 1.81 21.37 0.73
C LEU A 127 0.98 20.25 1.35
N ALA A 128 -0.08 20.64 2.05
CA ALA A 128 -1.25 19.80 2.18
C ALA A 128 -1.63 19.36 0.76
N ALA A 129 -1.59 18.07 0.49
CA ALA A 129 -2.16 17.49 -0.72
C ALA A 129 -3.63 17.89 -0.76
N TYR A 130 -3.95 18.96 -1.49
CA TYR A 130 -5.33 19.31 -1.77
C TYR A 130 -5.84 18.24 -2.73
N PRO A 131 -6.94 17.52 -2.43
CA PRO A 131 -7.63 16.77 -3.48
C PRO A 131 -7.95 17.77 -4.58
N ALA A 132 -7.70 17.39 -5.84
CA ALA A 132 -8.08 18.18 -7.01
C ALA A 132 -9.56 18.55 -6.88
N GLN A 133 -9.84 19.75 -6.36
CA GLN A 133 -11.15 20.34 -6.45
C GLN A 133 -11.30 20.68 -7.91
N ALA A 134 -12.12 19.89 -8.61
CA ALA A 134 -12.66 20.27 -9.90
C ALA A 134 -12.96 21.76 -9.84
N LYS A 135 -12.33 22.56 -10.73
CA LYS A 135 -12.54 24.01 -10.80
C LYS A 135 -14.04 24.26 -10.81
N ALA A 136 -14.60 24.58 -9.65
CA ALA A 136 -15.99 24.97 -9.53
C ALA A 136 -16.03 26.38 -10.09
N THR A 137 -16.42 26.50 -11.37
CA THR A 137 -16.80 27.77 -11.95
C THR A 137 -17.77 28.43 -10.97
N ALA A 138 -17.36 29.55 -10.38
CA ALA A 138 -18.13 30.30 -9.40
C ALA A 138 -19.43 30.81 -10.04
N THR A 139 -20.43 29.93 -10.08
CA THR A 139 -21.82 30.29 -10.34
C THR A 139 -22.45 30.38 -8.97
N ASN A 140 -22.81 31.60 -8.56
CA ASN A 140 -23.45 31.93 -7.27
C ASN A 140 -24.79 31.19 -7.09
N LYS A 141 -24.75 29.87 -6.89
CA LYS A 141 -25.89 29.07 -6.45
C LYS A 141 -25.65 28.77 -4.97
N PRO A 142 -26.49 29.25 -4.04
CA PRO A 142 -26.31 28.96 -2.64
C PRO A 142 -26.34 27.44 -2.43
N LEU A 143 -25.29 26.90 -1.81
CA LEU A 143 -25.24 25.51 -1.37
C LEU A 143 -26.39 25.30 -0.38
N LYS A 144 -27.39 24.50 -0.76
CA LYS A 144 -28.45 24.12 0.16
C LYS A 144 -27.87 23.14 1.17
N PHE A 145 -27.57 23.62 2.37
CA PHE A 145 -27.31 22.76 3.52
C PHE A 145 -28.65 22.15 3.94
N ASN A 146 -28.83 20.86 3.66
CA ASN A 146 -30.00 20.13 4.12
C ASN A 146 -29.78 19.82 5.60
N MET A 147 -30.44 20.57 6.50
CA MET A 147 -30.38 20.30 7.92
C MET A 147 -31.10 18.97 8.21
N PRO A 148 -30.52 18.08 9.03
CA PRO A 148 -31.24 16.91 9.53
C PRO A 148 -32.53 17.36 10.23
N ASP A 149 -33.59 16.56 10.11
CA ASP A 149 -34.84 16.86 10.81
C ASP A 149 -34.69 16.74 12.34
N ALA A 150 -35.69 17.25 13.07
CA ALA A 150 -35.68 17.26 14.52
C ALA A 150 -35.62 15.85 15.17
N ASN A 151 -35.92 14.79 14.41
CA ASN A 151 -35.93 13.42 14.89
C ASN A 151 -34.57 12.73 14.75
N PHE A 152 -33.61 13.35 14.07
CA PHE A 152 -32.27 12.80 13.86
C PHE A 152 -31.56 12.44 15.17
N PHE A 153 -31.57 13.33 16.16
CA PHE A 153 -30.94 13.09 17.45
C PHE A 153 -31.68 12.03 18.28
N SER A 154 -33.01 11.97 18.18
CA SER A 154 -33.80 10.96 18.90
C SER A 154 -33.49 9.56 18.40
N ASN A 155 -33.40 9.38 17.08
CA ASN A 155 -33.06 8.08 16.49
C ASN A 155 -31.61 7.68 16.79
N LEU A 156 -30.69 8.65 16.83
CA LEU A 156 -29.31 8.40 17.19
C LEU A 156 -29.16 7.98 18.66
N MET A 157 -29.88 8.64 19.58
CA MET A 157 -29.85 8.29 21.01
C MET A 157 -30.49 6.93 21.29
N TYR A 158 -31.57 6.58 20.57
CA TYR A 158 -32.16 5.25 20.63
C TYR A 158 -31.19 4.17 20.14
N TYR A 159 -30.56 4.39 18.97
CA TYR A 159 -29.59 3.46 18.41
C TYR A 159 -28.41 3.20 19.36
N VAL A 160 -27.80 4.27 19.90
CA VAL A 160 -26.71 4.16 20.87
C VAL A 160 -27.15 3.41 22.13
N SER A 161 -28.37 3.67 22.62
CA SER A 161 -28.90 2.98 23.81
C SER A 161 -29.15 1.48 23.59
N THR A 162 -29.54 1.08 22.37
CA THR A 162 -29.78 -0.34 22.03
C THR A 162 -28.49 -1.13 21.79
N LYS A 163 -27.40 -0.48 21.38
CA LYS A 163 -26.12 -1.13 21.05
C LYS A 163 -25.08 -1.16 22.17
N VAL A 164 -25.35 -0.51 23.30
CA VAL A 164 -24.46 -0.49 24.49
C VAL A 164 -24.85 -1.55 25.53
N LYS A 165 -25.91 -2.34 25.28
CA LYS A 165 -26.42 -3.36 26.22
C LYS A 165 -26.14 -4.82 25.83
N GLU A 166 -25.28 -5.05 24.83
CA GLU A 166 -24.68 -6.38 24.58
C GLU A 166 -23.20 -6.38 24.97
#